data_AF-A0AA46Z4K8-F1
#
_entry.id   AF-A0AA46Z4K8-F1
#
_cell.length_a   1.000
_cell.length_b   1.000
_cell.length_c   1.000
_cell.angle_alpha   90.00
_cell.angle_beta   90.00
_cell.angle_gamma   90.00
#
_symmetry.space_group_name_H-M   'P 1'
#
loop_
_entity.id
_entity.type
_entity.pdbx_description
1 polymer ?
#
loop_
_entity_poly.entity_id
_entity_poly.type
_entity_poly.pdbx_seq_one_letter_code
_entity_poly.pdbx_strand_id
1 'polypeptide(L)'
;MNIEIFTINVGMQEFSDEQHLKNFAKYLFSCSKGHSTNADTEHNLYGYSNSKERRVGFIDDAKRDLKDFNSFFKNEYKDWSSYVNTLHYAFFIMETENKVITNIFSVDGDEVQVLLPNEFTEHIIKTNFNGEESLLIDRINQLLNPGNEFVYYKDAKLEERAEFECAIHNKIRKETSSIITISHNDQDDFLHLHSITRKP
;
A
#
# COMPACT_ATOMS: atom_id res chain seq x y z
N MET A 1 -2.23 11.60 -16.75
CA MET A 1 -2.50 10.53 -15.77
C MET A 1 -3.36 11.11 -14.66
N ASN A 2 -4.43 10.41 -14.29
CA ASN A 2 -5.20 10.63 -13.07
C ASN A 2 -5.05 9.40 -12.16
N ILE A 3 -5.12 9.56 -10.85
CA ILE A 3 -5.09 8.43 -9.89
C ILE A 3 -6.08 8.70 -8.75
N GLU A 4 -7.14 7.91 -8.68
CA GLU A 4 -8.02 7.81 -7.52
C GLU A 4 -7.51 6.73 -6.58
N ILE A 5 -7.53 6.99 -5.27
CA ILE A 5 -6.98 6.11 -4.25
C ILE A 5 -7.93 6.06 -3.05
N PHE A 6 -8.51 4.89 -2.82
CA PHE A 6 -9.41 4.55 -1.72
C PHE A 6 -8.64 3.69 -0.70
N THR A 7 -8.68 4.07 0.59
CA THR A 7 -7.83 3.44 1.63
C THR A 7 -8.68 2.90 2.77
N ILE A 8 -8.53 1.62 3.10
CA ILE A 8 -9.19 0.97 4.23
C ILE A 8 -8.17 0.72 5.34
N ASN A 9 -8.41 1.27 6.53
CA ASN A 9 -7.57 1.06 7.71
C ASN A 9 -8.16 -0.08 8.55
N VAL A 10 -7.49 -1.22 8.65
CA VAL A 10 -8.03 -2.40 9.36
C VAL A 10 -7.69 -2.46 10.86
N GLY A 11 -6.98 -1.44 11.37
CA GLY A 11 -6.77 -1.23 12.80
C GLY A 11 -5.37 -0.71 13.14
N MET A 12 -5.21 -0.26 14.39
CA MET A 12 -3.92 0.09 14.97
C MET A 12 -3.45 -1.04 15.89
N GLN A 13 -2.17 -1.38 15.83
CA GLN A 13 -1.51 -2.38 16.67
C GLN A 13 -0.44 -1.69 17.51
N GLU A 14 -0.55 -1.85 18.84
CA GLU A 14 0.50 -1.41 19.75
C GLU A 14 1.65 -2.43 19.82
N PHE A 15 2.87 -1.92 19.95
CA PHE A 15 4.03 -2.75 20.28
C PHE A 15 4.08 -2.97 21.79
N SER A 16 4.17 -4.23 22.22
CA SER A 16 4.24 -4.59 23.65
C SER A 16 5.58 -4.24 24.30
N ASP A 17 6.64 -4.21 23.50
CA ASP A 17 8.02 -4.07 23.93
C ASP A 17 8.94 -3.82 22.72
N GLU A 18 10.20 -3.46 22.99
CA GLU A 18 11.22 -3.20 21.99
C GLU A 18 11.56 -4.43 21.11
N GLN A 19 11.33 -5.66 21.59
CA GLN A 19 11.66 -6.90 20.87
C GLN A 19 10.55 -7.36 19.94
N HIS A 20 9.28 -7.19 20.31
CA HIS A 20 8.13 -7.26 19.40
C HIS A 20 8.36 -6.30 18.22
N LEU A 21 8.68 -5.04 18.50
CA LEU A 21 8.94 -4.02 17.47
C LEU A 21 10.17 -4.34 16.58
N LYS A 22 11.27 -4.85 17.16
CA LYS A 22 12.41 -5.38 16.37
C LYS A 22 12.03 -6.58 15.50
N ASN A 23 11.05 -7.39 15.89
CA ASN A 23 10.58 -8.51 15.09
C ASN A 23 9.60 -8.05 14.01
N PHE A 24 8.76 -7.06 14.29
CA PHE A 24 7.91 -6.41 13.29
C PHE A 24 8.77 -5.75 12.20
N ALA A 25 9.81 -4.99 12.57
CA ALA A 25 10.78 -4.44 11.61
C ALA A 25 11.45 -5.51 10.72
N LYS A 26 11.78 -6.69 11.24
CA LYS A 26 12.29 -7.81 10.41
C LYS A 26 11.23 -8.34 9.45
N TYR A 27 9.97 -8.41 9.89
CA TYR A 27 8.86 -8.86 9.06
C TYR A 27 8.58 -7.90 7.91
N LEU A 28 8.61 -6.58 8.17
CA LEU A 28 8.50 -5.52 7.17
C LEU A 28 9.55 -5.65 6.05
N PHE A 29 10.81 -5.92 6.39
CA PHE A 29 11.88 -6.12 5.40
C PHE A 29 12.07 -7.60 5.02
N SER A 30 11.02 -8.42 5.01
CA SER A 30 11.00 -9.84 4.61
C SER A 30 12.17 -10.68 5.16
N CYS A 31 12.60 -10.38 6.38
CA CYS A 31 13.72 -10.98 7.11
C CYS A 31 13.25 -11.80 8.33
N SER A 32 12.00 -12.27 8.33
CA SER A 32 11.41 -13.06 9.41
C SER A 32 11.30 -14.54 9.04
N LYS A 33 11.10 -15.42 10.04
CA LYS A 33 10.94 -16.86 9.78
C LYS A 33 9.63 -17.25 9.10
N GLY A 34 8.57 -16.45 9.27
CA GLY A 34 7.26 -16.69 8.63
C GLY A 34 7.06 -15.94 7.32
N HIS A 35 7.93 -14.96 7.04
CA HIS A 35 7.89 -14.08 5.87
C HIS A 35 9.34 -13.75 5.52
N SER A 36 9.87 -14.46 4.52
CA SER A 36 11.27 -14.51 4.09
C SER A 36 11.39 -14.10 2.62
N THR A 37 12.50 -13.45 2.27
CA THR A 37 12.82 -12.95 0.93
C THR A 37 12.54 -13.96 -0.19
N ASN A 38 11.79 -13.51 -1.18
CA ASN A 38 11.41 -14.22 -2.41
C ASN A 38 11.45 -13.22 -3.60
N ALA A 39 11.11 -13.64 -4.82
CA ALA A 39 11.18 -12.77 -6.00
C ALA A 39 10.30 -11.51 -5.87
N ASP A 40 9.06 -11.68 -5.40
CA ASP A 40 8.10 -10.59 -5.27
C ASP A 40 8.48 -9.59 -4.14
N THR A 41 9.27 -10.03 -3.15
CA THR A 41 9.80 -9.11 -2.09
C THR A 41 10.79 -8.08 -2.62
N GLU A 42 11.42 -8.31 -3.78
CA GLU A 42 12.28 -7.31 -4.44
C GLU A 42 11.45 -6.14 -5.00
N HIS A 43 10.12 -6.19 -4.87
CA HIS A 43 9.18 -5.15 -5.28
C HIS A 43 8.43 -4.54 -4.09
N ASN A 44 8.79 -4.88 -2.86
CA ASN A 44 8.26 -4.23 -1.66
C ASN A 44 8.83 -2.80 -1.55
N LEU A 45 7.99 -1.79 -1.81
CA LEU A 45 8.38 -0.38 -1.75
C LEU A 45 8.42 0.06 -0.29
N TYR A 46 9.52 0.65 0.18
CA TYR A 46 9.62 1.27 1.49
C TYR A 46 9.84 2.78 1.40
N GLY A 47 9.42 3.52 2.43
CA GLY A 47 9.69 4.94 2.58
C GLY A 47 9.74 5.36 4.04
N TYR A 48 10.84 5.98 4.47
CA TYR A 48 11.00 6.50 5.84
C TYR A 48 11.68 7.87 5.86
N SER A 49 11.40 8.68 6.87
CA SER A 49 12.08 9.98 7.06
C SER A 49 11.86 10.59 8.43
N ASN A 50 12.81 11.45 8.83
CA ASN A 50 12.72 12.37 9.96
C ASN A 50 13.16 13.77 9.52
N SER A 51 13.62 14.61 10.45
CA SER A 51 14.12 15.96 10.17
C SER A 51 15.53 16.04 9.54
N LYS A 52 16.19 14.90 9.31
CA LYS A 52 17.59 14.82 8.83
C LYS A 52 17.77 13.96 7.59
N GLU A 53 16.97 12.92 7.44
CA GLU A 53 17.09 11.93 6.37
C GLU A 53 15.69 11.59 5.82
N ARG A 54 15.60 11.39 4.50
CA ARG A 54 14.44 10.82 3.81
C ARG A 54 14.93 9.77 2.82
N ARG A 55 14.36 8.57 2.87
CA ARG A 55 14.51 7.54 1.84
C ARG A 55 13.15 7.08 1.34
N VAL A 56 13.11 6.71 0.07
CA VAL A 56 12.06 5.94 -0.60
C VAL A 56 12.78 5.03 -1.60
N GLY A 57 12.40 3.77 -1.69
CA GLY A 57 13.00 2.80 -2.61
C GLY A 57 12.44 1.40 -2.42
N PHE A 58 12.61 0.54 -3.41
CA PHE A 58 12.28 -0.89 -3.31
C PHE A 58 13.36 -1.61 -2.50
N ILE A 59 13.04 -2.76 -1.92
CA ILE A 59 14.04 -3.64 -1.28
C ILE A 59 14.89 -4.30 -2.37
N ASP A 60 16.21 -4.04 -2.38
CA ASP A 60 17.18 -4.75 -3.24
C ASP A 60 18.19 -5.59 -2.42
N ASP A 61 18.40 -5.26 -1.14
CA ASP A 61 19.02 -6.17 -0.18
C ASP A 61 18.30 -6.03 1.16
N ALA A 62 17.33 -6.92 1.38
CA ALA A 62 16.51 -7.01 2.59
C ALA A 62 17.31 -6.90 3.91
N LYS A 63 18.54 -7.42 3.97
CA LYS A 63 19.38 -7.37 5.19
C LYS A 63 20.11 -6.03 5.32
N ARG A 64 20.58 -5.46 4.21
CA ARG A 64 21.21 -4.14 4.16
C ARG A 64 20.18 -3.03 4.41
N ASP A 65 19.02 -3.11 3.77
CA ASP A 65 17.95 -2.12 3.92
C ASP A 65 17.33 -2.17 5.32
N LEU A 66 17.13 -3.36 5.89
CA LEU A 66 16.78 -3.52 7.31
C LEU A 66 17.87 -2.94 8.24
N LYS A 67 19.15 -3.06 7.91
CA LYS A 67 20.27 -2.52 8.73
C LYS A 67 20.33 -1.00 8.66
N ASP A 68 20.19 -0.43 7.47
CA ASP A 68 20.18 1.02 7.25
C ASP A 68 18.93 1.64 7.86
N PHE A 69 17.77 1.00 7.66
CA PHE A 69 16.54 1.29 8.38
C PHE A 69 16.77 1.29 9.90
N ASN A 70 17.31 0.21 10.47
CA ASN A 70 17.61 0.15 11.91
C ASN A 70 18.60 1.24 12.38
N SER A 71 19.42 1.80 11.48
CA SER A 71 20.41 2.84 11.78
C SER A 71 19.79 4.23 11.76
N PHE A 72 18.98 4.55 10.75
CA PHE A 72 18.06 5.70 10.72
C PHE A 72 17.16 5.66 11.96
N PHE A 73 16.44 4.55 12.11
CA PHE A 73 15.40 4.28 13.09
C PHE A 73 15.92 4.58 14.51
N LYS A 74 17.10 4.07 14.88
CA LYS A 74 17.64 4.08 16.26
C LYS A 74 17.69 5.47 16.91
N ASN A 75 17.65 6.52 16.11
CA ASN A 75 17.65 7.90 16.60
C ASN A 75 16.28 8.36 17.13
N GLU A 76 15.18 7.70 16.77
CA GLU A 76 13.80 8.18 16.97
C GLU A 76 13.06 7.54 18.18
N TYR A 77 13.21 6.23 18.45
CA TYR A 77 12.56 5.52 19.59
C TYR A 77 13.61 5.13 20.61
N LYS A 78 14.07 6.16 21.33
CA LYS A 78 14.37 6.00 22.76
C LYS A 78 13.10 5.72 23.58
N ASP A 79 11.92 5.98 22.98
CA ASP A 79 10.60 5.62 23.46
C ASP A 79 9.85 4.82 22.38
N TRP A 80 9.96 3.49 22.43
CA TRP A 80 9.21 2.58 21.55
C TRP A 80 7.71 2.57 21.84
N SER A 81 7.30 2.95 23.06
CA SER A 81 5.90 2.92 23.50
C SER A 81 5.06 4.05 22.88
N SER A 82 5.73 5.10 22.39
CA SER A 82 5.11 6.20 21.64
C SER A 82 4.71 5.87 20.20
N TYR A 83 4.87 4.62 19.72
CA TYR A 83 4.59 4.23 18.33
C TYR A 83 3.53 3.14 18.20
N VAL A 84 2.85 3.13 17.05
CA VAL A 84 1.90 2.08 16.63
C VAL A 84 2.11 1.72 15.16
N ASN A 85 1.75 0.49 14.80
CA ASN A 85 1.56 0.04 13.43
C ASN A 85 0.10 0.28 13.02
N THR A 86 -0.16 0.75 11.80
CA THR A 86 -1.48 0.70 11.16
C THR A 86 -1.35 -0.08 9.85
N LEU A 87 -2.24 -1.06 9.65
CA LEU A 87 -2.36 -1.75 8.36
C LEU A 87 -3.42 -1.06 7.50
N HIS A 88 -3.02 -0.72 6.28
CA HIS A 88 -3.85 -0.13 5.24
C HIS A 88 -3.95 -1.10 4.05
N TYR A 89 -5.15 -1.27 3.51
CA TYR A 89 -5.31 -1.74 2.13
C TYR A 89 -5.59 -0.55 1.22
N ALA A 90 -4.85 -0.45 0.11
CA ALA A 90 -5.04 0.58 -0.89
C ALA A 90 -5.67 0.00 -2.16
N PHE A 91 -6.80 0.61 -2.55
CA PHE A 91 -7.54 0.31 -3.76
C PHE A 91 -7.51 1.54 -4.67
N PHE A 92 -7.37 1.37 -5.97
CA PHE A 92 -7.11 2.51 -6.85
C PHE A 92 -7.61 2.33 -8.28
N ILE A 93 -7.77 3.45 -8.96
CA ILE A 93 -8.02 3.56 -10.40
C ILE A 93 -6.98 4.56 -10.93
N MET A 94 -6.11 4.10 -11.83
CA MET A 94 -5.16 4.94 -12.55
C MET A 94 -5.62 5.05 -14.01
N GLU A 95 -5.84 6.27 -14.49
CA GLU A 95 -6.22 6.56 -15.88
C GLU A 95 -5.05 7.23 -16.62
N THR A 96 -4.75 6.72 -17.81
CA THR A 96 -3.88 7.38 -18.80
C THR A 96 -4.73 7.82 -20.00
N GLU A 97 -4.12 8.10 -21.16
CA GLU A 97 -4.87 8.51 -22.37
C GLU A 97 -5.64 7.34 -23.01
N ASN A 98 -5.16 6.10 -22.82
CA ASN A 98 -5.69 4.90 -23.48
C ASN A 98 -5.60 3.61 -22.64
N LYS A 99 -5.26 3.71 -21.34
CA LYS A 99 -5.14 2.57 -20.41
C LYS A 99 -5.68 2.92 -19.04
N VAL A 100 -6.41 1.98 -18.43
CA VAL A 100 -6.83 1.98 -17.03
C VAL A 100 -6.11 0.86 -16.28
N ILE A 101 -5.46 1.18 -15.16
CA ILE A 101 -4.84 0.21 -14.24
C ILE A 101 -5.60 0.24 -12.90
N THR A 102 -6.02 -0.91 -12.40
CA THR A 102 -6.80 -1.00 -11.14
C THR A 102 -6.61 -2.34 -10.44
N ASN A 103 -6.85 -2.38 -9.12
CA ASN A 103 -7.03 -3.60 -8.34
C ASN A 103 -8.48 -3.81 -7.84
N ILE A 104 -9.44 -3.03 -8.35
CA ILE A 104 -10.86 -3.07 -7.92
C ILE A 104 -11.68 -4.08 -8.73
N PHE A 105 -11.44 -4.13 -10.04
CA PHE A 105 -12.18 -4.98 -10.98
C PHE A 105 -11.29 -5.48 -12.10
N SER A 106 -11.75 -6.52 -12.80
CA SER A 106 -11.25 -6.97 -14.10
C SER A 106 -12.34 -6.84 -15.17
N VAL A 107 -11.92 -6.89 -16.44
CA VAL A 107 -12.80 -6.90 -17.61
C VAL A 107 -12.41 -8.10 -18.47
N ASP A 108 -13.37 -8.96 -18.82
CA ASP A 108 -13.19 -10.07 -19.77
C ASP A 108 -14.27 -9.98 -20.85
N GLY A 109 -13.86 -9.66 -22.08
CA GLY A 109 -14.78 -9.30 -23.16
C GLY A 109 -15.66 -8.11 -22.79
N ASP A 110 -16.98 -8.34 -22.71
CA ASP A 110 -17.99 -7.37 -22.31
C ASP A 110 -18.37 -7.47 -20.81
N GLU A 111 -17.83 -8.44 -20.05
CA GLU A 111 -18.16 -8.66 -18.65
C GLU A 111 -17.19 -7.95 -17.70
N VAL A 112 -17.72 -7.33 -16.64
CA VAL A 112 -16.93 -6.67 -15.59
C VAL A 112 -17.12 -7.41 -14.27
N GLN A 113 -16.02 -7.85 -13.67
CA GLN A 113 -16.01 -8.52 -12.38
C GLN A 113 -15.34 -7.64 -11.33
N VAL A 114 -16.09 -7.22 -10.31
CA VAL A 114 -15.48 -6.63 -9.09
C VAL A 114 -14.75 -7.73 -8.32
N LEU A 115 -13.49 -7.49 -7.99
CA LEU A 115 -12.58 -8.46 -7.37
C LEU A 115 -12.39 -8.23 -5.86
N LEU A 116 -13.08 -7.24 -5.29
CA LEU A 116 -12.99 -6.89 -3.88
C LEU A 116 -13.96 -7.71 -3.01
N PRO A 117 -13.50 -8.21 -1.84
CA PRO A 117 -14.38 -8.70 -0.78
C PRO A 117 -15.49 -7.72 -0.42
N ASN A 118 -16.68 -8.23 -0.11
CA ASN A 118 -17.87 -7.41 0.14
C ASN A 118 -17.64 -6.36 1.24
N GLU A 119 -16.92 -6.70 2.31
CA GLU A 119 -16.58 -5.78 3.40
C GLU A 119 -15.71 -4.60 2.95
N PHE A 120 -14.89 -4.77 1.91
CA PHE A 120 -14.08 -3.69 1.33
C PHE A 120 -14.91 -2.87 0.34
N THR A 121 -15.74 -3.51 -0.47
CA THR A 121 -16.70 -2.87 -1.37
C THR A 121 -17.68 -1.97 -0.60
N GLU A 122 -18.32 -2.48 0.46
CA GLU A 122 -19.19 -1.73 1.36
C GLU A 122 -18.48 -0.53 2.00
N HIS A 123 -17.22 -0.71 2.45
CA HIS A 123 -16.44 0.36 3.04
C HIS A 123 -16.12 1.46 2.03
N ILE A 124 -15.69 1.11 0.81
CA ILE A 124 -15.36 2.05 -0.26
C ILE A 124 -16.60 2.84 -0.68
N ILE A 125 -17.73 2.15 -0.89
CA ILE A 125 -19.03 2.77 -1.22
C ILE A 125 -19.44 3.77 -0.13
N LYS A 126 -19.38 3.35 1.15
CA LYS A 126 -19.76 4.19 2.29
C LYS A 126 -18.85 5.40 2.50
N THR A 127 -17.56 5.30 2.21
CA THR A 127 -16.58 6.37 2.50
C THR A 127 -16.30 7.33 1.34
N ASN A 128 -16.48 6.89 0.09
CA ASN A 128 -16.14 7.66 -1.10
C ASN A 128 -17.34 7.94 -2.03
N PHE A 129 -18.39 7.12 -1.94
CA PHE A 129 -19.59 7.18 -2.79
C PHE A 129 -20.87 7.42 -1.97
N ASN A 130 -20.76 8.05 -0.79
CA ASN A 130 -21.86 8.40 0.14
C ASN A 130 -22.75 7.23 0.64
N GLY A 131 -22.41 5.97 0.35
CA GLY A 131 -23.28 4.82 0.58
C GLY A 131 -24.11 4.38 -0.64
N GLU A 132 -23.93 5.03 -1.80
CA GLU A 132 -24.68 4.76 -3.04
C GLU A 132 -23.86 3.89 -3.99
N GLU A 133 -24.13 2.57 -3.99
CA GLU A 133 -23.46 1.58 -4.86
C GLU A 133 -23.52 1.94 -6.35
N SER A 134 -24.63 2.55 -6.79
CA SER A 134 -24.81 3.03 -8.17
C SER A 134 -23.74 4.03 -8.60
N LEU A 135 -23.19 4.86 -7.69
CA LEU A 135 -22.14 5.83 -8.05
C LEU A 135 -20.78 5.16 -8.29
N LEU A 136 -20.50 4.02 -7.62
CA LEU A 136 -19.32 3.19 -7.93
C LEU A 136 -19.51 2.48 -9.28
N ILE A 137 -20.69 1.92 -9.53
CA ILE A 137 -21.03 1.28 -10.81
C ILE A 137 -20.95 2.29 -11.96
N ASP A 138 -21.50 3.50 -11.80
CA ASP A 138 -21.43 4.58 -12.79
C ASP A 138 -19.98 5.02 -13.03
N ARG A 139 -19.14 5.11 -11.98
CA ARG A 139 -17.72 5.43 -12.15
C ARG A 139 -16.97 4.33 -12.91
N ILE A 140 -17.27 3.05 -12.64
CA ILE A 140 -16.71 1.91 -13.40
C ILE A 140 -17.17 1.99 -14.86
N ASN A 141 -18.47 2.18 -15.12
CA ASN A 141 -19.02 2.31 -16.48
C ASN A 141 -18.37 3.46 -17.27
N GLN A 142 -18.05 4.59 -16.63
CA GLN A 142 -17.32 5.70 -17.24
C GLN A 142 -15.88 5.36 -17.66
N LEU A 143 -15.26 4.31 -17.10
CA LEU A 143 -13.94 3.84 -17.50
C LEU A 143 -14.01 2.98 -18.77
N LEU A 144 -15.09 2.23 -18.97
CA LEU A 144 -15.30 1.22 -20.04
C LEU A 144 -15.42 1.80 -21.47
N ASN A 145 -14.81 2.96 -21.74
CA ASN A 145 -14.74 3.54 -23.08
C ASN A 145 -13.96 2.58 -24.00
N PRO A 146 -14.45 2.26 -25.22
CA PRO A 146 -13.79 1.33 -26.14
C PRO A 146 -12.37 1.70 -26.63
N GLY A 147 -11.81 2.83 -26.19
CA GLY A 147 -10.42 3.22 -26.41
C GLY A 147 -9.45 2.86 -25.28
N ASN A 148 -9.95 2.29 -24.17
CA ASN A 148 -9.13 1.97 -22.99
C ASN A 148 -8.71 0.49 -22.96
N GLU A 149 -7.40 0.26 -22.88
CA GLU A 149 -6.79 -0.99 -22.43
C GLU A 149 -7.02 -1.17 -20.92
N PHE A 150 -7.52 -2.33 -20.48
CA PHE A 150 -7.68 -2.64 -19.06
C PHE A 150 -6.57 -3.57 -18.60
N VAL A 151 -5.90 -3.19 -17.51
CA VAL A 151 -4.82 -3.98 -16.91
C VAL A 151 -5.09 -4.12 -15.42
N TYR A 152 -5.27 -5.35 -14.95
CA TYR A 152 -5.36 -5.61 -13.51
C TYR A 152 -3.98 -5.40 -12.85
N TYR A 153 -3.98 -4.91 -11.63
CA TYR A 153 -2.77 -4.44 -10.93
C TYR A 153 -1.57 -5.40 -11.01
N LYS A 154 -1.79 -6.69 -10.73
CA LYS A 154 -0.69 -7.67 -10.69
C LYS A 154 -0.07 -7.93 -12.06
N ASP A 155 -0.81 -7.71 -13.15
CA ASP A 155 -0.38 -7.91 -14.53
C ASP A 155 0.30 -6.68 -15.15
N ALA A 156 0.22 -5.51 -14.49
CA ALA A 156 0.94 -4.30 -14.89
C ALA A 156 2.46 -4.44 -14.71
N LYS A 157 3.24 -3.78 -15.57
CA LYS A 157 4.71 -3.86 -15.52
C LYS A 157 5.24 -3.20 -14.26
N LEU A 158 6.40 -3.64 -13.78
CA LEU A 158 7.01 -3.13 -12.55
C LEU A 158 7.26 -1.61 -12.62
N GLU A 159 7.63 -1.08 -13.78
CA GLU A 159 7.83 0.36 -13.99
C GLU A 159 6.52 1.15 -13.92
N GLU A 160 5.41 0.58 -14.43
CA GLU A 160 4.07 1.17 -14.31
C GLU A 160 3.61 1.13 -12.84
N ARG A 161 3.84 0.02 -12.15
CA ARG A 161 3.52 -0.17 -10.72
C ARG A 161 4.28 0.79 -9.81
N ALA A 162 5.57 0.99 -10.08
CA ALA A 162 6.45 1.80 -9.26
C ALA A 162 5.98 3.26 -9.11
N GLU A 163 5.40 3.87 -10.16
CA GLU A 163 4.96 5.27 -10.12
C GLU A 163 3.74 5.46 -9.19
N PHE A 164 2.72 4.60 -9.29
CA PHE A 164 1.53 4.74 -8.44
C PHE A 164 1.69 4.14 -7.05
N GLU A 165 2.51 3.10 -6.84
CA GLU A 165 2.91 2.69 -5.48
C GLU A 165 3.60 3.87 -4.76
N CYS A 166 4.49 4.59 -5.45
CA CYS A 166 5.06 5.84 -4.92
C CYS A 166 3.98 6.90 -4.62
N ALA A 167 2.96 7.05 -5.47
CA ALA A 167 1.85 7.99 -5.23
C ALA A 167 1.02 7.61 -3.98
N ILE A 168 0.64 6.34 -3.85
CA ILE A 168 -0.13 5.79 -2.72
C ILE A 168 0.65 5.91 -1.41
N HIS A 169 1.95 5.57 -1.42
CA HIS A 169 2.85 5.80 -0.29
C HIS A 169 2.87 7.28 0.12
N ASN A 170 3.01 8.21 -0.84
CA ASN A 170 3.03 9.63 -0.54
C ASN A 170 1.66 10.18 -0.08
N LYS A 171 0.52 9.58 -0.48
CA LYS A 171 -0.82 9.91 0.04
C LYS A 171 -0.97 9.48 1.49
N ILE A 172 -0.90 8.17 1.75
CA ILE A 172 -1.09 7.60 3.10
C ILE A 172 -0.12 8.25 4.09
N ARG A 173 1.14 8.46 3.68
CA ARG A 173 2.15 9.10 4.52
C ARG A 173 1.82 10.54 4.94
N LYS A 174 1.19 11.34 4.06
CA LYS A 174 0.74 12.70 4.41
C LYS A 174 -0.45 12.65 5.37
N GLU A 175 -1.40 11.76 5.11
CA GLU A 175 -2.66 11.64 5.87
C GLU A 175 -2.44 11.09 7.28
N THR A 176 -1.50 10.15 7.43
CA THR A 176 -1.12 9.53 8.72
C THR A 176 0.02 10.24 9.45
N SER A 177 0.73 11.18 8.79
CA SER A 177 2.02 11.71 9.26
C SER A 177 3.09 10.65 9.56
N SER A 178 3.06 9.53 8.83
CA SER A 178 3.91 8.36 9.11
C SER A 178 5.41 8.63 9.00
N ILE A 179 6.16 8.10 9.97
CA ILE A 179 7.63 8.05 9.90
C ILE A 179 8.12 6.94 8.97
N ILE A 180 7.28 5.92 8.72
CA ILE A 180 7.55 4.77 7.84
C ILE A 180 6.26 4.39 7.10
N THR A 181 6.35 4.12 5.80
CA THR A 181 5.39 3.32 5.03
C THR A 181 6.12 2.21 4.28
N ILE A 182 5.53 1.02 4.18
CA ILE A 182 6.08 -0.10 3.39
C ILE A 182 4.95 -0.94 2.78
N SER A 183 5.01 -1.20 1.47
CA SER A 183 4.08 -2.11 0.78
C SER A 183 4.60 -3.55 0.78
N HIS A 184 3.66 -4.49 0.80
CA HIS A 184 3.91 -5.92 0.59
C HIS A 184 3.23 -6.38 -0.69
N ASN A 185 4.02 -6.67 -1.71
CA ASN A 185 3.60 -7.21 -2.99
C ASN A 185 3.55 -8.75 -3.01
N ASP A 186 4.08 -9.39 -1.97
CA ASP A 186 4.24 -10.85 -1.87
C ASP A 186 3.28 -11.54 -0.87
N GLN A 187 2.26 -10.83 -0.37
CA GLN A 187 1.34 -11.33 0.67
C GLN A 187 -0.13 -11.47 0.24
N ASP A 188 -0.68 -10.45 -0.45
CA ASP A 188 -2.12 -10.34 -0.74
C ASP A 188 -2.40 -10.06 -2.22
N ASP A 189 -3.68 -10.12 -2.62
CA ASP A 189 -4.12 -9.69 -3.96
C ASP A 189 -4.30 -8.17 -4.11
N PHE A 190 -4.27 -7.45 -2.98
CA PHE A 190 -4.40 -5.99 -2.92
C PHE A 190 -3.10 -5.34 -2.44
N LEU A 191 -2.97 -4.02 -2.61
CA LEU A 191 -1.80 -3.30 -2.14
C LEU A 191 -1.87 -3.13 -0.61
N HIS A 192 -1.36 -4.14 0.08
CA HIS A 192 -1.11 -4.18 1.52
C HIS A 192 -0.01 -3.17 1.86
N LEU A 193 -0.28 -2.24 2.78
CA LEU A 193 0.70 -1.25 3.23
C LEU A 193 0.68 -1.11 4.76
N HIS A 194 1.83 -1.35 5.38
CA HIS A 194 2.07 -1.03 6.77
C HIS A 194 2.56 0.42 6.92
N SER A 195 2.01 1.13 7.89
CA SER A 195 2.50 2.45 8.30
C SER A 195 2.83 2.48 9.78
N ILE A 196 3.88 3.21 10.14
CA ILE A 196 4.23 3.45 11.55
C ILE A 196 4.13 4.95 11.84
N THR A 197 3.30 5.26 12.82
CA THR A 197 3.01 6.61 13.32
C THR A 197 3.41 6.71 14.78
N ARG A 198 3.52 7.95 15.29
CA ARG A 198 3.44 8.17 16.74
C ARG A 198 1.98 8.02 17.18
N LYS A 199 1.76 7.60 18.42
CA LYS A 199 0.42 7.63 19.05
C LYS A 199 -0.12 9.08 19.06
N PRO A 200 -1.45 9.27 18.86
CA PRO A 200 -2.09 10.58 18.91
C PRO A 200 -2.15 11.16 20.34
#